data_AF-A0A4C1VGU6-F1
#
_entry.id   AF-A0A4C1VGU6-F1
#
_cell.length_a   1.000
_cell.length_b   1.000
_cell.length_c   1.000
_cell.angle_alpha   90.00
_cell.angle_beta   90.00
_cell.angle_gamma   90.00
#
_symmetry.space_group_name_H-M   'P 1'
#
loop_
_entity.id
_entity.type
_entity.pdbx_description
1 polymer ?
#
loop_
_entity_poly.entity_id
_entity_poly.type
_entity_poly.pdbx_seq_one_letter_code
_entity_poly.pdbx_strand_id
1 'polypeptide(L)'
;MVVMNYVAWIVYNIPPIYHNYKIGAFTNNRVENSTLEFSIYYILPKVDPETMWLYITTINFYLTCAVASFHCILDLYLSLAVFQIVGHLYILKYDLTSMMRPKNKTIIEVYDMPVAVEMFDDEENKKMYKDISECISHHCMIIR
;
A
#
# COMPACT_ATOMS: atom_id res chain seq x y z
N MET A 1 3.68 0.90 -10.67
CA MET A 1 3.31 2.25 -10.16
C MET A 1 4.47 3.22 -10.09
N VAL A 2 5.57 2.87 -9.43
CA VAL A 2 6.74 3.76 -9.28
C VAL A 2 7.23 4.34 -10.62
N VAL A 3 7.40 3.48 -11.64
CA VAL A 3 7.81 3.91 -12.99
C VAL A 3 6.81 4.89 -13.62
N MET A 4 5.50 4.64 -13.48
CA MET A 4 4.46 5.54 -14.01
C MET A 4 4.46 6.89 -13.29
N ASN A 5 4.67 6.92 -11.97
CA ASN A 5 4.76 8.16 -11.21
C ASN A 5 6.00 8.99 -11.59
N TYR A 6 7.15 8.35 -11.81
CA TYR A 6 8.34 9.07 -12.31
C TYR A 6 8.14 9.63 -13.71
N VAL A 7 7.51 8.87 -14.62
CA VAL A 7 7.18 9.36 -15.96
C VAL A 7 6.20 10.54 -15.88
N ALA A 8 5.16 10.45 -15.06
CA ALA A 8 4.20 11.53 -14.87
C ALA A 8 4.87 12.81 -14.34
N TRP A 9 5.77 12.68 -13.36
CA TRP A 9 6.53 13.80 -12.81
C TRP A 9 7.43 14.49 -13.85
N ILE A 10 8.11 13.71 -14.71
CA ILE A 10 8.93 14.22 -15.81
C ILE A 10 8.04 14.95 -16.83
N VAL A 11 6.97 14.30 -17.29
CA VAL A 11 6.06 14.84 -18.31
C VAL A 11 5.31 16.08 -17.79
N TYR A 12 5.10 16.20 -16.48
CA TYR A 12 4.47 17.37 -15.90
C TYR A 12 5.39 18.60 -15.87
N ASN A 13 6.68 18.42 -15.55
CA ASN A 13 7.58 19.53 -15.30
C ASN A 13 8.47 19.92 -16.48
N ILE A 14 8.87 18.98 -17.34
CA ILE A 14 9.80 19.25 -18.44
C ILE A 14 9.19 20.10 -19.57
N PRO A 15 7.92 19.92 -20.00
CA PRO A 15 7.37 20.69 -21.11
C PRO A 15 7.45 22.23 -20.94
N PRO A 16 7.07 22.84 -19.81
CA PRO A 16 7.19 24.30 -19.66
C PRO A 16 8.65 24.78 -19.64
N ILE A 17 9.57 23.98 -19.07
CA ILE A 17 11.01 24.28 -19.10
C ILE A 17 11.54 24.24 -20.53
N TYR A 18 11.16 23.21 -21.29
CA TYR A 18 11.56 23.05 -22.68
C TYR A 18 10.97 24.15 -23.57
N HIS A 19 9.71 24.53 -23.34
CA HIS A 19 9.08 25.64 -24.04
C HIS A 19 9.86 26.95 -23.81
N ASN A 20 10.12 27.31 -22.55
CA ASN A 20 10.87 28.52 -22.18
C ASN A 20 12.28 28.54 -22.77
N TYR A 21 12.95 27.39 -22.83
CA TYR A 21 14.23 27.26 -23.49
C TYR A 21 14.12 27.49 -25.01
N LYS A 22 13.13 26.87 -25.66
CA LYS A 22 12.91 26.96 -27.11
C LYS A 22 12.57 28.38 -27.59
N ILE A 23 11.78 29.12 -26.81
CA ILE A 23 11.46 30.53 -27.13
C ILE A 23 12.62 31.50 -26.84
N GLY A 24 13.74 31.00 -26.33
CA GLY A 24 14.91 31.81 -26.03
C GLY A 24 14.71 32.76 -24.84
N ALA A 25 13.82 32.43 -23.89
CA ALA A 25 13.47 33.32 -22.78
C ALA A 25 14.65 33.69 -21.88
N PHE A 26 15.72 32.89 -21.89
CA PHE A 26 16.95 33.09 -21.12
C PHE A 26 18.11 33.68 -21.96
N THR A 27 17.86 34.08 -23.22
CA THR A 27 18.88 34.69 -24.08
C THR A 27 18.83 36.21 -24.02
N ASN A 28 19.96 36.88 -24.29
CA ASN A 28 20.05 38.35 -24.28
C ASN A 28 19.12 39.05 -25.29
N ASN A 29 18.65 38.32 -26.31
CA ASN A 29 17.69 38.81 -27.30
C ASN A 29 16.29 38.27 -26.99
N ARG A 30 15.80 38.50 -25.76
CA ARG A 30 14.44 38.10 -25.38
C ARG A 30 13.43 38.86 -26.24
N VAL A 31 12.45 38.13 -26.80
CA VAL A 31 11.33 38.72 -27.52
C VAL A 31 10.52 39.57 -26.54
N GLU A 32 10.27 40.85 -26.89
CA GLU A 32 9.66 41.87 -26.00
C GLU A 32 8.30 41.49 -25.37
N ASN A 33 7.64 40.43 -25.85
CA ASN A 33 6.34 39.97 -25.34
C ASN A 33 6.32 38.47 -24.96
N SER A 34 7.47 37.84 -24.69
CA SER A 34 7.45 36.44 -24.23
C SER A 34 7.18 36.34 -22.73
N THR A 35 6.04 35.76 -22.35
CA THR A 35 5.72 35.38 -20.96
C THR A 35 6.35 34.03 -20.64
N LEU A 36 6.83 33.85 -19.41
CA LEU A 36 7.40 32.57 -18.99
C LEU A 36 6.29 31.56 -18.68
N GLU A 37 6.41 30.34 -19.21
CA GLU A 37 5.53 29.24 -18.84
C GLU A 37 5.97 28.59 -17.52
N PHE A 38 4.99 28.17 -16.73
CA PHE A 38 5.20 27.44 -15.48
C PHE A 38 4.37 26.16 -15.51
N SER A 39 4.83 25.09 -14.86
CA SER A 39 3.99 23.91 -14.67
C SER A 39 2.82 24.17 -13.71
N ILE A 40 2.98 25.12 -12.78
CA ILE A 40 1.92 25.63 -11.89
C ILE A 40 2.08 27.14 -11.76
N TYR A 41 0.98 27.86 -11.95
CA TYR A 41 0.90 29.31 -11.75
C TYR A 41 0.57 29.62 -10.29
N TYR A 42 1.61 29.90 -9.50
CA TYR A 42 1.45 30.31 -8.11
C TYR A 42 1.12 31.81 -8.00
N ILE A 43 0.15 32.15 -7.18
CA ILE A 43 -0.13 33.55 -6.80
C ILE A 43 0.52 33.78 -5.44
N LEU A 44 1.61 34.56 -5.42
CA LEU A 44 2.33 34.91 -4.20
C LEU A 44 2.09 36.38 -3.86
N PRO A 45 1.76 36.71 -2.60
CA PRO A 45 1.54 38.10 -2.22
C PRO A 45 2.85 38.90 -2.32
N LYS A 46 2.80 40.06 -2.99
CA LYS A 46 3.92 41.02 -3.15
C LYS A 46 5.14 40.49 -3.93
N VAL A 47 5.01 39.37 -4.65
CA VAL A 47 6.09 38.80 -5.44
C VAL A 47 5.58 38.54 -6.84
N ASP A 48 6.32 39.01 -7.84
CA ASP A 48 6.08 38.67 -9.24
C ASP A 48 6.70 37.28 -9.55
N PRO A 49 5.89 36.28 -9.95
CA PRO A 49 6.38 34.94 -10.24
C PRO A 49 7.42 34.89 -11.38
N GLU A 50 7.29 35.75 -12.39
CA GLU A 50 8.20 35.77 -13.54
C GLU A 50 9.61 36.19 -13.13
N THR A 51 9.73 37.17 -12.24
CA THR A 51 11.02 37.62 -11.67
C THR A 51 11.72 36.51 -10.88
N MET A 52 10.98 35.59 -10.26
CA MET A 52 11.52 34.49 -9.45
C MET A 52 11.35 33.11 -10.11
N TRP A 53 11.27 33.07 -11.44
CA TRP A 53 10.92 31.86 -12.20
C TRP A 53 11.74 30.62 -11.79
N LEU A 54 13.06 30.77 -11.63
CA LEU A 54 13.95 29.66 -11.28
C LEU A 54 13.64 29.08 -9.89
N TYR A 55 13.35 29.94 -8.91
CA TYR A 55 12.99 29.52 -7.56
C TYR A 55 11.65 28.81 -7.54
N ILE A 56 10.64 29.39 -8.20
CA ILE A 56 9.28 28.82 -8.24
C ILE A 56 9.28 27.48 -8.98
N THR A 57 9.98 27.39 -10.11
CA THR A 57 10.11 26.15 -10.88
C THR A 57 10.83 25.07 -10.07
N THR A 58 11.91 25.42 -9.36
CA THR A 58 12.65 24.47 -8.50
C THR A 58 11.79 23.97 -7.33
N ILE A 59 11.06 24.87 -6.67
CA ILE A 59 10.13 24.51 -5.59
C ILE A 59 9.03 23.60 -6.14
N ASN A 60 8.47 23.92 -7.29
CA ASN A 60 7.44 23.10 -7.93
C ASN A 60 7.95 21.70 -8.28
N PHE A 61 9.17 21.62 -8.80
CA PHE A 61 9.84 20.35 -9.13
C PHE A 61 10.02 19.48 -7.89
N TYR A 62 10.43 20.07 -6.76
CA TYR A 62 10.52 19.40 -5.47
C TYR A 62 9.16 18.94 -4.94
N LEU A 63 8.16 19.83 -4.92
CA LEU A 63 6.82 19.52 -4.41
C LEU A 63 6.15 18.40 -5.20
N THR A 64 6.24 18.44 -6.52
CA THR A 64 5.68 17.39 -7.39
C THR A 64 6.40 16.05 -7.19
N CYS A 65 7.72 16.04 -6.93
CA CYS A 65 8.46 14.84 -6.58
C CYS A 65 8.03 14.28 -5.21
N ALA A 66 7.84 15.16 -4.22
CA ALA A 66 7.37 14.78 -2.89
C ALA A 66 5.97 14.13 -2.98
N VAL A 67 5.03 14.76 -3.67
CA VAL A 67 3.67 14.23 -3.86
C VAL A 67 3.69 12.87 -4.58
N ALA A 68 4.48 12.73 -5.64
CA ALA A 68 4.61 11.45 -6.35
C ALA A 68 5.19 10.35 -5.45
N SER A 69 6.17 10.70 -4.60
CA SER A 69 6.78 9.78 -3.63
C SER A 69 5.79 9.37 -2.54
N PHE A 70 5.04 10.31 -1.98
CA PHE A 70 4.00 10.04 -0.98
C PHE A 70 2.94 9.07 -1.51
N HIS A 71 2.47 9.27 -2.74
CA HIS A 71 1.53 8.34 -3.37
C HIS A 71 2.13 6.94 -3.49
N CYS A 72 3.39 6.80 -3.92
CA CYS A 72 4.04 5.49 -3.98
C CYS A 72 4.17 4.82 -2.62
N ILE A 73 4.46 5.60 -1.57
CA ILE A 73 4.60 5.08 -0.20
C ILE A 73 3.24 4.60 0.33
N LEU A 74 2.16 5.34 0.08
CA LEU A 74 0.82 4.93 0.49
C LEU A 74 0.40 3.61 -0.16
N ASP A 75 0.68 3.45 -1.45
CA ASP A 75 0.35 2.22 -2.17
C ASP A 75 1.20 1.03 -1.72
N LEU A 76 2.48 1.26 -1.42
CA LEU A 76 3.35 0.25 -0.82
C LEU A 76 2.84 -0.14 0.58
N TYR A 77 2.45 0.83 1.39
CA TYR A 77 1.92 0.60 2.73
C TYR A 77 0.63 -0.21 2.69
N LEU A 78 -0.29 0.13 1.78
CA LEU A 78 -1.52 -0.62 1.57
C LEU A 78 -1.23 -2.06 1.13
N SER A 79 -0.32 -2.23 0.17
CA SER A 79 0.11 -3.56 -0.29
C SER A 79 0.72 -4.39 0.84
N LEU A 80 1.57 -3.77 1.68
CA LEU A 80 2.17 -4.42 2.85
C LEU A 80 1.10 -4.83 3.86
N ALA A 81 0.14 -3.95 4.17
CA ALA A 81 -0.96 -4.26 5.07
C ALA A 81 -1.80 -5.45 4.56
N VAL A 82 -2.09 -5.48 3.25
CA VAL A 82 -2.78 -6.64 2.64
C VAL A 82 -1.95 -7.91 2.80
N PHE A 83 -0.64 -7.87 2.50
CA PHE A 83 0.21 -9.05 2.66
C PHE A 83 0.30 -9.54 4.11
N GLN A 84 0.35 -8.62 5.09
CA GLN A 84 0.32 -8.98 6.50
C GLN A 84 -0.99 -9.68 6.87
N ILE A 85 -2.14 -9.10 6.51
CA ILE A 85 -3.46 -9.70 6.78
C ILE A 85 -3.57 -11.09 6.14
N VAL A 86 -3.20 -11.20 4.86
CA VAL A 86 -3.23 -12.48 4.14
C VAL A 86 -2.27 -13.50 4.77
N GLY A 87 -1.06 -13.08 5.15
CA GLY A 87 -0.10 -13.93 5.85
C GLY A 87 -0.65 -14.49 7.16
N HIS A 88 -1.27 -13.64 7.98
CA HIS A 88 -1.93 -14.07 9.22
C HIS A 88 -3.11 -15.02 8.95
N LEU A 89 -3.91 -14.79 7.91
CA LEU A 89 -4.99 -15.71 7.51
C LEU A 89 -4.46 -17.08 7.08
N TYR A 90 -3.32 -17.14 6.40
CA TYR A 90 -2.68 -18.42 6.05
C TYR A 90 -2.16 -19.17 7.26
N ILE A 91 -1.58 -18.47 8.24
CA ILE A 91 -1.15 -19.06 9.51
C ILE A 91 -2.37 -19.62 10.27
N LEU A 92 -3.44 -18.83 10.40
CA LEU A 92 -4.69 -19.30 11.01
C LEU A 92 -5.22 -20.55 10.33
N LYS A 93 -5.26 -20.55 8.99
CA LYS A 93 -5.69 -21.72 8.22
C LYS A 93 -4.81 -22.94 8.50
N TYR A 94 -3.49 -22.75 8.55
CA TYR A 94 -2.56 -23.83 8.86
C TYR A 94 -2.79 -24.39 10.27
N ASP A 95 -2.94 -23.52 11.27
CA ASP A 95 -3.20 -23.94 12.65
C ASP A 95 -4.51 -24.73 12.74
N LEU A 96 -5.60 -24.22 12.16
CA LEU A 96 -6.90 -24.90 12.16
C LEU A 96 -6.91 -26.23 11.40
N THR A 97 -6.12 -26.35 10.32
CA THR A 97 -6.06 -27.60 9.51
C THR A 97 -5.08 -28.63 10.04
N SER A 98 -4.07 -28.20 10.80
CA SER A 98 -3.10 -29.07 11.47
C SER A 98 -3.57 -29.59 12.83
N MET A 99 -4.64 -29.01 13.38
CA MET A 99 -5.32 -29.54 14.55
C MET A 99 -5.68 -31.01 14.38
N MET A 100 -5.46 -31.77 15.45
CA MET A 100 -5.62 -33.22 15.47
C MET A 100 -7.07 -33.63 15.11
N ARG A 101 -7.25 -34.57 14.19
CA ARG A 101 -8.57 -35.19 13.98
C ARG A 101 -8.82 -36.28 15.02
N PRO A 102 -10.08 -36.57 15.40
CA PRO A 102 -10.37 -37.62 16.36
C PRO A 102 -9.85 -38.96 15.84
N LYS A 103 -9.09 -39.68 16.67
CA LYS A 103 -8.55 -41.00 16.27
C LYS A 103 -9.59 -42.11 16.41
N ASN A 104 -10.53 -41.94 17.33
CA ASN A 104 -11.48 -42.98 17.69
C ASN A 104 -12.77 -42.85 16.87
N LYS A 105 -13.14 -43.95 16.22
CA LYS A 105 -14.45 -44.12 15.57
C LYS A 105 -15.37 -44.86 16.54
N THR A 106 -16.29 -44.14 17.15
CA THR A 106 -17.34 -44.71 17.99
C THR A 106 -18.56 -45.01 17.12
N ILE A 107 -19.08 -46.23 17.19
CA ILE A 107 -20.28 -46.61 16.45
C ILE A 107 -21.47 -46.26 17.35
N ILE A 108 -22.33 -45.37 16.88
CA ILE A 108 -23.57 -44.99 17.57
C ILE A 108 -24.73 -45.53 16.73
N GLU A 109 -25.68 -46.23 17.36
CA GLU A 109 -26.92 -46.64 16.70
C GLU A 109 -27.90 -45.47 16.69
N VAL A 110 -28.26 -45.03 15.49
CA VAL A 110 -29.27 -43.99 15.27
C VAL A 110 -30.35 -44.60 14.39
N TYR A 111 -31.56 -44.78 14.94
CA TYR A 111 -32.69 -45.45 14.27
C TYR A 111 -32.34 -46.85 13.72
N ASP A 112 -31.76 -47.73 14.54
CA ASP A 112 -31.35 -49.09 14.16
C ASP A 112 -30.31 -49.17 13.01
N MET A 113 -29.66 -48.05 12.67
CA MET A 113 -28.50 -48.03 11.76
C MET A 113 -27.21 -47.70 12.52
N PRO A 114 -26.16 -48.54 12.42
CA PRO A 114 -24.86 -48.24 13.01
C PRO A 114 -24.17 -47.14 12.19
N VAL A 115 -24.00 -45.96 12.80
CA VAL A 115 -23.25 -44.85 12.21
C VAL A 115 -21.91 -44.73 12.93
N ALA A 116 -20.82 -44.81 12.17
CA ALA A 116 -19.49 -44.55 12.71
C ALA A 116 -19.29 -43.03 12.86
N VAL A 117 -19.18 -42.57 14.09
CA VAL A 117 -18.94 -41.17 14.46
C VAL A 117 -17.51 -41.03 14.97
N GLU A 118 -16.79 -40.01 14.49
CA GLU A 118 -15.46 -39.66 14.99
C GLU A 118 -15.65 -38.71 16.19
N MET A 119 -15.38 -39.18 17.41
CA MET A 119 -15.47 -38.39 18.65
C MET A 119 -14.12 -38.33 19.34
N PHE A 120 -13.79 -37.15 19.90
CA PHE A 120 -12.59 -36.97 20.71
C PHE A 120 -12.72 -37.67 22.06
N ASP A 121 -11.66 -38.33 22.49
CA ASP A 121 -11.54 -38.84 23.86
C ASP A 121 -11.20 -37.71 24.86
N ASP A 122 -11.38 -37.92 26.17
CA ASP A 122 -11.21 -36.86 27.19
C ASP A 122 -9.81 -36.22 27.16
N GLU A 123 -8.76 -37.03 26.96
CA GLU A 123 -7.38 -36.55 26.83
C GLU A 123 -7.14 -35.82 25.49
N GLU A 124 -7.76 -36.28 24.40
CA GLU A 124 -7.68 -35.62 23.09
C GLU A 124 -8.41 -34.27 23.12
N ASN A 125 -9.54 -34.21 23.82
CA ASN A 125 -10.34 -33.01 23.97
C ASN A 125 -9.60 -31.94 24.79
N LYS A 126 -8.89 -32.35 25.85
CA LYS A 126 -8.02 -31.46 26.63
C LYS A 126 -6.87 -30.91 25.81
N LYS A 127 -6.28 -31.72 24.92
CA LYS A 127 -5.24 -31.28 24.00
C LYS A 127 -5.78 -30.33 22.93
N MET A 128 -6.91 -30.65 22.32
CA MET A 128 -7.61 -29.80 21.36
C MET A 128 -7.97 -28.43 21.96
N TYR A 129 -8.47 -28.42 23.20
CA TYR A 129 -8.76 -27.18 23.91
C TYR A 129 -7.52 -26.30 24.07
N LYS A 130 -6.38 -26.91 24.39
CA LYS A 130 -5.10 -26.19 24.51
C LYS A 130 -4.66 -25.60 23.16
N ASP A 131 -4.69 -26.40 22.10
CA ASP A 131 -4.26 -25.99 20.76
C ASP A 131 -5.13 -24.83 20.23
N ILE A 132 -6.46 -24.89 20.43
CA ILE A 132 -7.39 -23.80 20.09
C ILE A 132 -7.09 -22.56 20.94
N SER A 133 -6.88 -22.72 22.25
CA SER A 133 -6.57 -21.59 23.14
C SER A 133 -5.27 -20.89 22.78
N GLU A 134 -4.23 -21.64 22.39
CA GLU A 134 -2.96 -21.08 21.91
C GLU A 134 -3.14 -20.35 20.57
N CYS A 135 -3.91 -20.94 19.64
CA CYS A 135 -4.23 -20.30 18.35
C CYS A 135 -4.99 -18.97 18.54
N ILE A 136 -5.99 -18.94 19.42
CA ILE A 136 -6.75 -17.72 19.75
C ILE A 136 -5.83 -16.69 20.41
N SER A 137 -5.00 -17.10 21.38
CA SER A 137 -4.06 -16.20 22.06
C SER A 137 -3.07 -15.55 21.09
N HIS A 138 -2.50 -16.35 20.18
CA HIS A 138 -1.59 -15.86 19.15
C HIS A 138 -2.26 -14.83 18.23
N HIS A 139 -3.48 -15.08 17.76
CA HIS A 139 -4.21 -14.15 16.90
C HIS A 139 -4.70 -12.89 17.64
N CYS A 140 -5.03 -13.00 18.93
CA CYS A 140 -5.34 -11.85 19.78
C CYS A 140 -4.12 -10.95 20.02
N MET A 141 -2.91 -11.51 20.07
CA MET A 141 -1.66 -10.74 20.16
C MET A 141 -1.33 -9.99 18.87
N ILE A 142 -1.76 -10.48 17.71
CA ILE A 142 -1.54 -9.85 16.40
C ILE A 142 -2.47 -8.64 16.19
N ILE A 143 -3.69 -8.68 16.75
CA ILE A 143 -4.68 -7.61 16.62
C ILE A 143 -4.39 -6.42 17.55
N ARG A 144 -3.54 -6.61 18.58
CA ARG A 144 -3.24 -5.62 19.62
C ARG A 144 -1.99 -4.82 19.31
#